data_AF-A0A7R9DW90-F1
#
_entry.id   AF-A0A7R9DW90-F1
#
_cell.length_a   1.000
_cell.length_b   1.000
_cell.length_c   1.000
_cell.angle_alpha   90.00
_cell.angle_beta   90.00
_cell.angle_gamma   90.00
#
_symmetry.space_group_name_H-M   'P 1'
#
loop_
_entity.id
_entity.type
_entity.pdbx_description
1 polymer ?
#
loop_
_entity_poly.entity_id
_entity_poly.type
_entity_poly.pdbx_seq_one_letter_code
_entity_poly.pdbx_strand_id
1 'polypeptide(L)'
;MFMWVLCVWVLGAGTRVGAYTHYYTHSLSLDQAWTVNNTAREIQVPATVPGGIYSDLQDSGVLGDILYRFNDEEYYRADVTS
;
A
#
# COMPACT_ATOMS: atom_id res chain seq x y z
N MET A 1 -22.75 -25.37 -62.62
CA MET A 1 -23.32 -25.61 -61.27
C MET A 1 -22.21 -25.62 -60.21
N PHE A 2 -21.37 -24.58 -60.10
CA PHE A 2 -20.23 -24.59 -59.14
C PHE A 2 -19.79 -23.19 -58.68
N MET A 3 -20.64 -22.16 -58.86
CA MET A 3 -20.28 -20.77 -58.55
C MET A 3 -20.88 -20.22 -57.25
N TRP A 4 -21.79 -20.97 -56.61
CA TRP A 4 -22.40 -20.59 -55.33
C TRP A 4 -21.62 -21.12 -54.11
N VAL A 5 -20.81 -22.17 -54.30
CA VAL A 5 -20.04 -22.82 -53.21
C VAL A 5 -18.81 -22.00 -52.81
N LEU A 6 -18.25 -21.23 -53.76
CA LEU A 6 -17.11 -20.33 -53.49
C LEU A 6 -17.52 -19.11 -52.64
N CYS A 7 -18.74 -18.59 -52.79
CA CYS A 7 -19.21 -17.47 -51.96
C CYS A 7 -19.33 -17.85 -50.47
N VAL A 8 -19.71 -19.09 -50.16
CA VAL A 8 -19.88 -19.54 -48.77
C VAL A 8 -18.54 -19.74 -48.07
N TRP A 9 -17.51 -20.20 -48.78
CA TRP A 9 -16.16 -20.37 -48.22
C TRP A 9 -15.42 -19.04 -48.01
N VAL A 10 -15.64 -18.04 -48.87
CA VAL A 10 -15.02 -16.71 -48.73
C VAL A 10 -15.67 -15.89 -47.62
N LEU A 11 -16.97 -16.08 -47.34
CA LEU A 11 -17.69 -15.39 -46.26
C LEU A 11 -17.54 -16.04 -44.87
N GLY A 12 -17.06 -17.28 -44.79
CA GLY A 12 -16.95 -18.03 -43.52
C GLY A 12 -15.58 -17.96 -42.83
N ALA A 13 -14.57 -17.36 -43.45
CA ALA A 13 -13.17 -17.43 -42.99
C ALA A 13 -12.71 -16.31 -42.04
N GLY A 14 -13.56 -15.33 -41.75
CA GLY A 14 -13.34 -14.34 -40.70
C GLY A 14 -14.66 -14.16 -39.99
N THR A 15 -14.83 -14.48 -38.72
CA THR A 15 -14.19 -13.77 -37.64
C THR A 15 -14.17 -14.65 -36.39
N ARG A 16 -13.00 -15.15 -35.99
CA ARG A 16 -12.80 -15.55 -34.59
C ARG A 16 -12.55 -14.27 -33.80
N VAL A 17 -13.63 -13.63 -33.34
CA VAL A 17 -13.51 -12.55 -32.36
C VAL A 17 -13.15 -13.22 -31.03
N GLY A 18 -11.85 -13.31 -30.74
CA GLY A 18 -11.39 -13.65 -29.40
C GLY A 18 -11.87 -12.56 -28.45
N ALA A 19 -12.74 -12.90 -27.51
CA ALA A 19 -13.12 -11.99 -26.45
C ALA A 19 -11.90 -11.79 -25.54
N TYR A 20 -11.16 -10.71 -25.76
CA TYR A 20 -10.08 -10.30 -24.87
C TYR A 20 -10.71 -9.65 -23.64
N THR A 21 -10.77 -10.38 -22.53
CA THR A 21 -11.18 -9.82 -21.24
C THR A 21 -10.03 -8.99 -20.69
N HIS A 22 -10.20 -7.68 -20.67
CA HIS A 22 -9.27 -6.76 -20.03
C HIS A 22 -9.56 -6.75 -18.53
N TYR A 23 -8.65 -7.27 -17.71
CA TYR A 23 -8.77 -7.18 -16.25
C TYR A 23 -8.30 -5.80 -15.81
N TYR A 24 -9.17 -5.02 -15.17
CA TYR A 24 -8.80 -3.74 -14.60
C TYR A 24 -8.25 -3.96 -13.19
N THR A 25 -6.96 -3.75 -13.00
CA THR A 25 -6.33 -3.80 -11.67
C THR A 25 -6.32 -2.39 -11.08
N HIS A 26 -6.92 -2.22 -9.91
CA HIS A 26 -6.87 -0.97 -9.16
C HIS A 26 -5.80 -1.10 -8.06
N SER A 27 -4.77 -0.25 -8.12
CA SER A 27 -3.77 -0.12 -7.06
C SER A 27 -3.96 1.21 -6.34
N LEU A 28 -4.18 1.15 -5.03
CA LEU A 28 -4.16 2.34 -4.16
C LEU A 28 -2.84 2.36 -3.40
N SER A 29 -2.08 3.45 -3.56
CA SER A 29 -0.95 3.71 -2.66
C SER A 29 -1.48 4.30 -1.35
N LEU A 30 -0.84 3.89 -0.25
CA LEU A 30 -1.10 4.39 1.10
C LEU A 30 -0.01 5.37 1.57
N ASP A 31 0.84 5.85 0.65
CA ASP A 31 1.94 6.79 0.89
C ASP A 31 1.39 8.22 1.06
N GLN A 32 0.56 8.41 2.08
CA GLN A 32 -0.09 9.68 2.43
C GLN A 32 0.25 10.08 3.87
N ALA A 33 -0.30 11.19 4.34
CA ALA A 33 -0.09 11.63 5.72
C ALA A 33 -0.78 10.66 6.70
N TRP A 34 -0.01 10.15 7.66
CA TRP A 34 -0.51 9.35 8.77
C TRP A 34 -0.34 10.09 10.08
N THR A 35 -1.18 9.75 11.05
CA THR A 35 -1.06 10.20 12.44
C THR A 35 -1.02 8.97 13.32
N VAL A 36 -0.01 8.87 14.19
CA VAL A 36 0.03 7.85 15.23
C VAL A 36 -0.55 8.42 16.52
N ASN A 37 -1.24 7.57 17.26
CA ASN A 37 -1.84 7.92 18.54
C ASN A 37 -1.55 6.82 19.57
N ASN A 38 -1.14 7.19 20.78
CA ASN A 38 -1.02 6.23 21.86
C ASN A 38 -2.41 5.78 22.38
N THR A 39 -2.44 4.71 23.16
CA THR A 39 -3.69 4.12 23.69
C THR A 39 -4.50 5.13 24.52
N ALA A 40 -3.82 5.93 25.35
CA ALA A 40 -4.41 6.97 26.19
C ALA A 40 -4.89 8.20 25.40
N ARG A 41 -4.51 8.33 24.13
CA ARG A 41 -4.78 9.46 23.23
C ARG A 41 -4.12 10.79 23.58
N GLU A 42 -3.14 10.76 24.46
CA GLU A 42 -2.39 11.92 24.96
C GLU A 42 -1.25 12.32 24.02
N ILE A 43 -0.69 11.36 23.28
CA ILE A 43 0.40 11.61 22.31
C ILE A 43 -0.15 11.37 20.91
N GLN A 44 -0.23 12.45 20.13
CA GLN A 44 -0.65 12.42 18.72
C GLN A 44 0.40 13.14 17.88
N VAL A 45 1.07 12.41 17.00
CA VAL A 45 2.15 12.95 16.17
C VAL A 45 2.01 12.49 14.71
N PRO A 46 2.54 13.27 13.75
CA PRO A 46 2.67 12.83 12.37
C PRO A 46 3.48 11.53 12.29
N ALA A 47 3.11 10.64 11.37
CA ALA A 47 3.76 9.34 11.17
C ALA A 47 4.07 9.08 9.70
N THR A 48 5.14 8.34 9.44
CA THR A 48 5.53 7.92 8.09
C THR A 48 5.20 6.44 7.87
N VAL A 49 4.51 6.12 6.78
CA VAL A 49 4.21 4.73 6.38
C VAL A 49 4.66 4.52 4.93
N PRO A 50 5.56 3.55 4.65
CA PRO A 50 6.23 2.67 5.61
C PRO A 50 7.26 3.43 6.48
N GLY A 51 7.32 3.10 7.77
CA GLY A 51 8.19 3.76 8.76
C GLY A 51 8.17 3.04 10.12
N GLY A 52 8.60 3.73 11.18
CA GLY A 52 8.71 3.17 12.53
C GLY A 52 8.34 4.17 13.63
N ILE A 53 7.76 3.66 14.72
CA ILE A 53 7.22 4.51 15.80
C ILE A 53 8.32 5.29 16.54
N TYR A 54 9.50 4.70 16.76
CA TYR A 54 10.59 5.40 17.44
C TYR A 54 11.16 6.55 16.60
N SER A 55 11.23 6.40 15.28
CA SER A 55 11.62 7.49 14.39
C SER A 55 10.56 8.59 14.36
N ASP A 56 9.28 8.24 14.24
CA ASP A 56 8.20 9.24 14.22
C ASP A 56 8.13 10.05 15.54
N LEU A 57 8.36 9.40 16.67
CA LEU A 57 8.42 10.04 17.98
C LEU A 57 9.68 10.89 18.19
N GLN A 58 10.81 10.48 17.62
CA GLN A 58 12.06 11.24 17.66
C GLN A 58 11.98 12.48 16.75
N ASP A 59 11.45 12.34 15.53
CA ASP A 59 11.26 13.42 14.56
C ASP A 59 10.27 14.47 15.06
N SER A 60 9.25 14.04 15.81
CA SER A 60 8.30 14.95 16.48
C SER A 60 8.83 15.55 17.78
N GLY A 61 10.02 15.13 18.24
CA GLY A 61 10.66 15.63 19.46
C GLY A 61 10.05 15.12 20.76
N VAL A 62 9.18 14.11 20.71
CA VAL A 62 8.65 13.43 21.91
C VAL A 62 9.75 12.60 22.58
N LEU A 63 10.58 11.93 21.78
CA LEU A 63 11.76 11.23 22.24
C LEU A 63 13.03 11.99 21.85
N GLY A 64 14.07 11.83 22.67
CA GLY A 64 15.42 12.28 22.34
C GLY A 64 16.14 11.27 21.44
N ASP A 65 17.47 11.35 21.39
CA ASP A 65 18.29 10.33 20.74
C ASP A 65 18.10 8.97 21.42
N ILE A 66 17.49 8.01 20.72
CA ILE A 66 17.23 6.66 21.23
C ILE A 66 18.51 5.88 21.55
N LEU A 67 19.65 6.25 20.96
CA LEU A 67 20.95 5.61 21.19
C LEU A 67 21.77 6.32 22.28
N TYR A 68 21.23 7.38 22.88
CA TYR A 68 21.92 8.12 23.92
C TYR A 68 21.72 7.46 25.29
N ARG A 69 22.83 7.19 25.98
CA ARG A 69 22.86 6.63 27.35
C ARG A 69 22.11 5.30 27.46
N PHE A 70 21.02 5.28 28.25
CA PHE A 70 20.23 4.10 28.61
C PHE A 70 18.78 4.27 28.14
N ASN A 71 18.57 5.04 27.07
CA ASN A 71 17.25 5.31 26.52
C ASN A 71 16.61 4.04 25.94
N ASP A 72 17.41 3.04 25.60
CA ASP A 72 16.95 1.70 25.21
C ASP A 72 16.20 1.00 26.34
N GLU A 73 16.73 1.02 27.56
CA GLU A 73 16.05 0.46 28.74
C GLU A 73 14.90 1.35 29.23
N GLU A 74 15.10 2.67 29.23
CA GLU A 74 14.10 3.64 29.70
C GLU A 74 12.82 3.60 28.86
N TYR A 75 12.95 3.63 27.53
CA TYR A 75 11.80 3.62 26.63
C TYR A 75 11.15 2.24 26.53
N TYR A 76 11.94 1.16 26.59
CA TYR A 76 11.38 -0.18 26.69
C TYR A 76 10.53 -0.35 27.97
N ARG A 77 11.02 0.14 29.11
CA ARG A 77 10.28 0.08 30.37
C ARG A 77 9.00 0.93 30.33
N ALA A 78 9.06 2.09 29.68
CA ALA A 78 7.92 2.99 29.56
C ALA A 78 6.77 2.37 28.75
N ASP A 79 7.09 1.71 27.62
CA ASP A 79 6.12 1.03 26.75
C ASP A 79 5.30 -0.04 27.50
N VAL A 80 5.96 -0.86 28.33
CA VAL A 80 5.31 -1.92 29.13
C VAL A 80 4.28 -1.36 30.14
N THR A 81 4.39 -0.08 30.48
CA THR A 81 3.52 0.58 31.47
C THR A 81 2.42 1.48 30.88
N SER A 82 2.38 1.65 29.56
CA SER A 82 1.51 2.62 28.86
C SER A 82 0.24 2.02 28.22
#